data_AF-A0AAC9YPG1-F1
#
_entry.id   AF-A0AAC9YPG1-F1
#
_cell.length_a   1.000
_cell.length_b   1.000
_cell.length_c   1.000
_cell.angle_alpha   90.00
_cell.angle_beta   90.00
_cell.angle_gamma   90.00
#
_symmetry.space_group_name_H-M   'P 1'
#
loop_
_entity.id
_entity.type
_entity.pdbx_description
1 polymer ?
#
loop_
_entity_poly.entity_id
_entity_poly.type
_entity_poly.pdbx_seq_one_letter_code
_entity_poly.pdbx_strand_id
1 'polypeptide(L)'
;MKIAILGNGPSLILDQALYESFDKVLITNRLIWENFSDWNNQVIYVCADQRFGHSEEWKKAITSATQEVFLSENLASLFKEVDSRDFFQSYENLLSKSIALEFVNEFPLVQNMNANVVLDFGILVALHFGATDICLFGCDFDYRLNKPSDKPHYFNNYKERGALFEHSVSSSINWSNQSQLKFSNMRDFLFTRNVKLTNNS
;
A
#
# COMPACT_ATOMS: atom_id res chain seq x y z
N MET A 1 13.17 -0.89 -13.83
CA MET A 1 12.46 0.23 -13.20
C MET A 1 12.54 0.08 -11.69
N LYS A 2 12.96 1.13 -10.98
CA LYS A 2 13.08 1.20 -9.52
C LYS A 2 11.85 1.90 -8.95
N ILE A 3 11.08 1.21 -8.12
CA ILE A 3 9.82 1.71 -7.56
C ILE A 3 9.89 1.72 -6.03
N ALA A 4 9.52 2.84 -5.41
CA ALA A 4 9.32 2.93 -3.98
C ALA A 4 7.85 2.64 -3.65
N ILE A 5 7.58 1.87 -2.58
CA ILE A 5 6.24 1.67 -2.03
C ILE A 5 6.25 2.13 -0.59
N LEU A 6 5.40 3.10 -0.28
CA LEU A 6 5.35 3.76 1.02
C LEU A 6 4.20 3.19 1.85
N GLY A 7 4.56 2.49 2.91
CA GLY A 7 3.67 2.06 3.98
C GLY A 7 3.48 3.14 5.04
N ASN A 8 2.57 2.90 5.96
CA ASN A 8 2.14 3.88 6.97
C ASN A 8 2.84 3.73 8.33
N GLY A 9 3.91 2.93 8.38
CA GLY A 9 4.60 2.58 9.60
C GLY A 9 5.58 3.66 10.09
N PRO A 10 5.93 3.67 11.39
CA PRO A 10 6.72 4.72 12.01
C PRO A 10 8.15 4.87 11.47
N SER A 11 8.69 3.87 10.78
CA SER A 11 10.02 3.94 10.13
C SER A 11 10.03 4.74 8.82
N LEU A 12 8.87 5.21 8.33
CA LEU A 12 8.82 5.99 7.09
C LEU A 12 9.72 7.23 7.19
N ILE A 13 10.67 7.33 6.26
CA ILE A 13 11.65 8.41 6.18
C ILE A 13 11.07 9.53 5.32
N LEU A 14 11.12 10.79 5.77
CA LEU A 14 10.77 11.94 4.93
C LEU A 14 12.03 12.56 4.33
N ASP A 15 12.43 12.05 3.17
CA ASP A 15 13.58 12.56 2.42
C ASP A 15 13.20 12.74 0.94
N GLN A 16 13.09 14.00 0.50
CA GLN A 16 12.76 14.33 -0.88
C GLN A 16 13.80 13.78 -1.88
N ALA A 17 15.09 13.96 -1.60
CA ALA A 17 16.16 13.54 -2.51
C ALA A 17 16.18 12.00 -2.68
N LEU A 18 15.81 11.27 -1.62
CA LEU A 18 15.62 9.83 -1.68
C LEU A 18 14.51 9.46 -2.67
N TYR A 19 13.34 10.08 -2.59
CA TYR A 19 12.17 9.70 -3.40
C TYR A 19 12.22 10.22 -4.85
N GLU A 20 12.96 11.30 -5.11
CA GLU A 20 13.30 11.75 -6.47
C GLU A 20 14.14 10.71 -7.24
N SER A 21 14.89 9.85 -6.53
CA SER A 21 15.75 8.82 -7.14
C SER A 21 14.99 7.60 -7.67
N PHE A 22 13.66 7.54 -7.50
CA PHE A 22 12.82 6.43 -7.94
C PHE A 22 12.03 6.80 -9.21
N ASP A 23 11.86 5.82 -10.10
CA ASP A 23 11.09 6.01 -11.34
C ASP A 23 9.60 6.26 -11.04
N LYS A 24 9.08 5.64 -9.97
CA LYS A 24 7.70 5.80 -9.47
C LYS A 24 7.65 5.66 -7.95
N VAL A 25 6.70 6.34 -7.33
CA VAL A 25 6.42 6.27 -5.89
C VAL A 25 4.97 5.87 -5.66
N LEU A 26 4.75 4.72 -5.04
CA LEU A 26 3.44 4.19 -4.70
C LEU A 26 3.11 4.57 -3.26
N ILE A 27 1.98 5.25 -3.07
CA ILE A 27 1.53 5.79 -1.79
C ILE A 27 0.33 5.02 -1.30
N THR A 28 0.38 4.49 -0.08
CA THR A 28 -0.70 3.63 0.43
C THR A 28 -1.66 4.34 1.39
N ASN A 29 -2.97 4.15 1.15
CA ASN A 29 -4.10 4.54 2.03
C ASN A 29 -3.97 5.92 2.71
N ARG A 30 -3.40 6.01 3.93
CA ARG A 30 -3.38 7.24 4.75
C ARG A 30 -2.37 8.26 4.27
N LEU A 31 -1.31 7.83 3.60
CA LEU A 31 -0.30 8.75 3.08
C LEU A 31 -0.84 9.65 1.97
N ILE A 32 -2.10 9.49 1.55
CA ILE A 32 -2.77 10.41 0.64
C ILE A 32 -2.76 11.87 1.10
N TRP A 33 -2.67 12.10 2.40
CA TRP A 33 -2.63 13.45 2.97
C TRP A 33 -1.22 14.06 2.96
N GLU A 34 -0.21 13.31 2.56
CA GLU A 34 1.17 13.78 2.47
C GLU A 34 1.49 14.18 1.02
N ASN A 35 2.23 15.27 0.85
CA ASN A 35 2.51 15.88 -0.46
C ASN A 35 3.70 15.25 -1.19
N PHE A 36 3.78 13.93 -1.26
CA PHE A 36 4.84 13.25 -2.02
C PHE A 36 4.82 13.58 -3.52
N SER A 37 3.70 14.08 -4.05
CA SER A 37 3.60 14.58 -5.43
C SER A 37 4.45 15.83 -5.69
N ASP A 38 4.80 16.58 -4.64
CA ASP A 38 5.72 17.72 -4.75
C ASP A 38 7.17 17.25 -4.91
N TRP A 39 7.46 15.99 -4.55
CA TRP A 39 8.80 15.39 -4.60
C TRP A 39 8.99 14.50 -5.82
N ASN A 40 7.93 13.81 -6.27
CA ASN A 40 8.00 12.93 -7.44
C ASN A 40 6.74 13.10 -8.30
N ASN A 41 6.93 13.44 -9.58
CA ASN A 41 5.82 13.64 -10.52
C ASN A 41 5.19 12.33 -11.03
N GLN A 42 5.74 11.17 -10.67
CA GLN A 42 5.26 9.83 -10.99
C GLN A 42 4.70 9.11 -9.75
N VAL A 43 3.95 9.85 -8.94
CA VAL A 43 3.22 9.28 -7.79
C VAL A 43 1.99 8.50 -8.25
N ILE A 44 1.72 7.39 -7.57
CA ILE A 44 0.55 6.54 -7.75
C ILE A 44 -0.06 6.24 -6.38
N TYR A 45 -1.37 6.42 -6.24
CA TYR A 45 -2.06 6.04 -5.01
C TYR A 45 -2.54 4.59 -5.10
N VAL A 46 -2.26 3.79 -4.07
CA VAL A 46 -2.68 2.40 -3.96
C VAL A 46 -3.52 2.27 -2.69
N CYS A 47 -4.82 2.09 -2.85
CA CYS A 47 -5.77 2.13 -1.75
C CYS A 47 -6.62 0.86 -1.77
N ALA A 48 -6.64 0.13 -0.66
CA ALA A 48 -7.37 -1.13 -0.59
C ALA A 48 -8.15 -1.33 0.71
N ASP A 49 -7.87 -0.52 1.72
CA ASP A 49 -8.48 -0.66 3.03
C ASP A 49 -9.89 -0.02 3.06
N GLN A 50 -10.91 -0.88 3.07
CA GLN A 50 -12.32 -0.48 2.97
C GLN A 50 -12.77 0.53 4.05
N ARG A 51 -12.07 0.62 5.18
CA ARG A 51 -12.43 1.54 6.27
C ARG A 51 -12.31 3.00 5.86
N PHE A 52 -11.43 3.31 4.90
CA PHE A 52 -11.32 4.67 4.36
C PHE A 52 -12.52 5.06 3.49
N GLY A 53 -13.26 4.09 2.97
CA GLY A 53 -14.49 4.33 2.20
C GLY A 53 -15.61 4.98 3.00
N HIS A 54 -15.45 5.17 4.31
CA HIS A 54 -16.41 5.90 5.16
C HIS A 54 -15.93 7.29 5.60
N SER A 55 -14.68 7.69 5.32
CA SER A 55 -14.16 9.02 5.67
C SER A 55 -14.40 10.00 4.52
N GLU A 56 -15.22 11.01 4.76
CA GLU A 56 -15.49 12.06 3.76
C GLU A 56 -14.23 12.88 3.42
N GLU A 57 -13.35 13.12 4.40
CA GLU A 57 -12.08 13.80 4.16
C GLU A 57 -11.15 12.97 3.27
N TRP A 58 -11.09 11.67 3.51
CA TRP A 58 -10.29 10.76 2.68
C TRP A 58 -10.87 10.65 1.27
N LYS A 59 -12.20 10.48 1.14
CA LYS A 59 -12.91 10.49 -0.15
C LYS A 59 -12.62 11.77 -0.93
N LYS A 60 -12.67 12.94 -0.28
CA LYS A 60 -12.33 14.22 -0.89
C LYS A 60 -10.88 14.27 -1.34
N ALA A 61 -9.95 13.77 -0.53
CA ALA A 61 -8.53 13.71 -0.89
C ALA A 61 -8.29 12.84 -2.13
N ILE A 62 -8.84 11.61 -2.17
CA ILE A 62 -8.63 10.68 -3.29
C ILE A 62 -9.33 11.14 -4.57
N THR A 63 -10.52 11.73 -4.47
CA THR A 63 -11.18 12.32 -5.63
C THR A 63 -10.48 13.60 -6.10
N SER A 64 -9.81 14.35 -5.23
CA SER A 64 -9.06 15.55 -5.66
C SER A 64 -7.68 15.21 -6.25
N ALA A 65 -7.22 13.96 -6.11
CA ALA A 65 -5.95 13.52 -6.67
C ALA A 65 -5.94 13.66 -8.20
N THR A 66 -4.82 14.15 -8.74
CA THR A 66 -4.59 14.28 -10.18
C THR A 66 -3.72 13.14 -10.73
N GLN A 67 -3.16 12.33 -9.83
CA GLN A 67 -2.33 11.17 -10.10
C GLN A 67 -3.18 9.91 -10.37
N GLU A 68 -2.54 8.83 -10.82
CA GLU A 68 -3.17 7.51 -10.96
C GLU A 68 -3.58 6.93 -9.60
N VAL A 69 -4.74 6.27 -9.55
CA VAL A 69 -5.34 5.73 -8.32
C VAL A 69 -5.77 4.27 -8.52
N PHE A 70 -5.20 3.34 -7.78
CA PHE A 70 -5.63 1.95 -7.74
C PHE A 70 -6.49 1.71 -6.50
N LEU A 71 -7.76 1.31 -6.70
CA LEU A 71 -8.69 0.98 -5.63
C LEU A 71 -8.97 -0.52 -5.57
N SER A 72 -9.09 -1.08 -4.37
CA SER A 72 -9.62 -2.45 -4.22
C SER A 72 -11.06 -2.48 -4.72
N GLU A 73 -11.53 -3.64 -5.15
CA GLU A 73 -12.93 -3.78 -5.61
C GLU A 73 -13.92 -3.32 -4.54
N ASN A 74 -13.64 -3.66 -3.28
CA ASN A 74 -14.47 -3.24 -2.16
C ASN A 74 -14.51 -1.72 -2.02
N LEU A 75 -13.36 -1.03 -2.09
CA LEU A 75 -13.36 0.43 -2.09
C LEU A 75 -14.04 0.98 -3.34
N ALA A 76 -13.64 0.54 -4.54
CA ALA A 76 -14.20 1.00 -5.81
C ALA A 76 -15.73 0.89 -5.85
N SER A 77 -16.30 -0.18 -5.27
CA SER A 77 -17.75 -0.35 -5.16
C SER A 77 -18.45 0.75 -4.37
N LEU A 78 -17.79 1.30 -3.34
CA LEU A 78 -18.27 2.43 -2.54
C LEU A 78 -18.16 3.78 -3.28
N PHE A 79 -17.34 3.84 -4.34
CA PHE A 79 -17.14 5.03 -5.18
C PHE A 79 -17.90 5.01 -6.50
N LYS A 80 -18.63 3.93 -6.82
CA LYS A 80 -19.40 3.79 -8.08
C LYS A 80 -20.42 4.91 -8.33
N GLU A 81 -20.82 5.64 -7.29
CA GLU A 81 -21.74 6.78 -7.40
C GLU A 81 -21.03 8.14 -7.58
N VAL A 82 -19.71 8.21 -7.40
CA VAL A 82 -19.01 9.49 -7.17
C VAL A 82 -18.18 9.96 -8.37
N ASP A 83 -17.80 9.07 -9.31
CA ASP A 83 -16.93 9.52 -10.39
C ASP A 83 -16.88 8.62 -11.63
N SER A 84 -16.94 9.23 -12.82
CA SER A 84 -16.87 8.61 -14.14
C SER A 84 -15.44 8.57 -14.71
N ARG A 85 -14.44 8.72 -13.85
CA ARG A 85 -13.05 8.91 -14.23
C ARG A 85 -12.35 7.57 -14.50
N ASP A 86 -11.66 7.46 -15.64
CA ASP A 86 -10.85 6.30 -16.05
C ASP A 86 -9.66 5.99 -15.11
N PHE A 87 -9.46 6.82 -14.09
CA PHE A 87 -8.40 6.68 -13.09
C PHE A 87 -8.66 5.54 -12.10
N PHE A 88 -9.86 4.94 -12.07
CA PHE A 88 -10.18 3.81 -11.21
C PHE A 88 -9.95 2.48 -11.92
N GLN A 89 -8.76 1.91 -11.73
CA GLN A 89 -8.48 0.58 -12.26
C GLN A 89 -8.77 -0.50 -11.21
N SER A 90 -9.70 -1.41 -11.54
CA SER A 90 -9.81 -2.69 -10.84
C SER A 90 -8.50 -3.46 -11.00
N TYR A 91 -8.04 -4.11 -9.94
CA TYR A 91 -6.81 -4.91 -9.97
C TYR A 91 -6.89 -6.07 -10.99
N GLU A 92 -8.08 -6.50 -11.39
CA GLU A 92 -8.26 -7.48 -12.48
C GLU A 92 -7.71 -6.96 -13.83
N ASN A 93 -7.71 -5.64 -14.06
CA ASN A 93 -7.17 -5.02 -15.28
C ASN A 93 -5.63 -4.92 -15.27
N LEU A 94 -4.97 -5.14 -14.12
CA LEU A 94 -3.52 -5.04 -13.98
C LEU A 94 -2.76 -6.24 -14.57
N LEU A 95 -3.48 -7.32 -14.93
CA LEU A 95 -2.93 -8.62 -15.28
C LEU A 95 -2.37 -8.71 -16.72
N SER A 96 -2.14 -7.57 -17.39
CA SER A 96 -1.61 -7.54 -18.76
C SER A 96 -0.15 -7.97 -18.88
N LYS A 97 0.60 -8.02 -17.77
CA LYS A 97 2.00 -8.51 -17.73
C LYS A 97 2.10 -9.90 -17.12
N SER A 98 2.93 -10.76 -17.72
CA SER A 98 3.10 -12.16 -17.30
C SER A 98 3.46 -12.30 -15.82
N ILE A 99 4.38 -11.48 -15.31
CA ILE A 99 4.84 -11.55 -13.92
C ILE A 99 3.77 -11.11 -12.91
N ALA A 100 2.93 -10.12 -13.25
CA ALA A 100 1.85 -9.67 -12.38
C ALA A 100 0.77 -10.77 -12.26
N LEU A 101 0.47 -11.46 -13.36
CA LEU A 101 -0.44 -12.60 -13.37
C LEU A 101 0.12 -13.78 -12.55
N GLU A 102 1.39 -14.14 -12.74
CA GLU A 102 2.03 -15.17 -11.91
C GLU A 102 2.01 -14.82 -10.42
N PHE A 103 2.27 -13.55 -10.09
CA PHE A 103 2.25 -13.09 -8.71
C PHE A 103 0.89 -13.24 -8.05
N VAL A 104 -0.20 -12.87 -8.74
CA VAL A 104 -1.57 -13.01 -8.19
C VAL A 104 -1.98 -14.48 -8.07
N ASN A 105 -1.53 -15.34 -8.99
CA ASN A 105 -1.79 -16.77 -8.90
C ASN A 105 -1.11 -17.42 -7.69
N GLU A 106 0.12 -17.00 -7.37
CA GLU A 106 0.86 -17.50 -6.20
C GLU A 106 0.40 -16.84 -4.90
N PHE A 107 0.08 -15.54 -4.94
CA PHE A 107 -0.34 -14.73 -3.81
C PHE A 107 -1.69 -14.07 -4.09
N PRO A 108 -2.81 -14.80 -3.94
CA PRO A 108 -4.14 -14.25 -4.18
C PRO A 108 -4.43 -13.01 -3.32
N LEU A 109 -5.11 -12.04 -3.93
CA LEU A 109 -5.45 -10.78 -3.28
C LEU A 109 -6.33 -11.02 -2.04
N VAL A 110 -5.94 -10.41 -0.93
CA VAL A 110 -6.75 -10.38 0.29
C VAL A 110 -7.63 -9.14 0.25
N GLN A 111 -8.95 -9.32 0.11
CA GLN A 111 -9.91 -8.21 0.00
C GLN A 111 -10.56 -7.83 1.34
N ASN A 112 -10.10 -8.37 2.47
CA ASN A 112 -10.69 -8.12 3.79
C ASN A 112 -9.84 -7.15 4.64
N MET A 113 -10.32 -6.82 5.83
CA MET A 113 -9.64 -5.87 6.74
C MET A 113 -8.24 -6.31 7.19
N ASN A 114 -7.86 -7.58 7.00
CA ASN A 114 -6.53 -8.09 7.36
C ASN A 114 -5.51 -7.91 6.22
N ALA A 115 -5.91 -7.37 5.08
CA ALA A 115 -5.01 -7.13 3.96
C ALA A 115 -3.84 -6.23 4.37
N ASN A 116 -2.64 -6.59 3.94
CA ASN A 116 -1.47 -5.74 4.01
C ASN A 116 -1.35 -5.00 2.67
N VAL A 117 -1.81 -3.76 2.62
CA VAL A 117 -1.95 -3.02 1.35
C VAL A 117 -0.64 -2.89 0.57
N VAL A 118 0.50 -2.79 1.28
CA VAL A 118 1.81 -2.76 0.63
C VAL A 118 2.10 -4.07 -0.09
N LEU A 119 1.92 -5.20 0.61
CA LEU A 119 2.27 -6.53 0.10
C LEU A 119 1.24 -7.04 -0.92
N ASP A 120 -0.04 -6.93 -0.58
CA ASP A 120 -1.13 -7.51 -1.35
C ASP A 120 -1.44 -6.70 -2.61
N PHE A 121 -1.28 -5.37 -2.56
CA PHE A 121 -1.68 -4.49 -3.66
C PHE A 121 -0.52 -3.66 -4.22
N GLY A 122 0.31 -3.07 -3.35
CA GLY A 122 1.43 -2.23 -3.78
C GLY A 122 2.43 -2.96 -4.67
N ILE A 123 2.84 -4.17 -4.27
CA ILE A 123 3.77 -4.99 -5.08
C ILE A 123 3.15 -5.32 -6.44
N LEU A 124 1.88 -5.73 -6.48
CA LEU A 124 1.19 -6.02 -7.74
C LEU A 124 1.19 -4.82 -8.69
N VAL A 125 0.86 -3.62 -8.19
CA VAL A 125 0.89 -2.39 -9.00
C VAL A 125 2.31 -2.10 -9.48
N ALA A 126 3.33 -2.27 -8.64
CA ALA A 126 4.72 -2.10 -9.05
C ALA A 126 5.11 -3.07 -10.19
N LEU A 127 4.69 -4.33 -10.12
CA LEU A 127 4.91 -5.33 -11.17
C LEU A 127 4.18 -4.97 -12.48
N HIS A 128 2.96 -4.44 -12.39
CA HIS A 128 2.24 -3.93 -13.55
C HIS A 128 3.05 -2.86 -14.30
N PHE A 129 3.70 -1.96 -13.58
CA PHE A 129 4.59 -0.95 -14.19
C PHE A 129 5.94 -1.52 -14.64
N GLY A 130 6.23 -2.81 -14.40
CA GLY A 130 7.47 -3.46 -14.82
C GLY A 130 8.64 -3.16 -13.88
N ALA A 131 8.35 -3.08 -12.57
CA ALA A 131 9.40 -2.98 -11.56
C ALA A 131 10.39 -4.15 -11.67
N THR A 132 11.67 -3.81 -11.59
CA THR A 132 12.78 -4.75 -11.43
C THR A 132 13.47 -4.59 -10.08
N ASP A 133 13.24 -3.45 -9.40
CA ASP A 133 13.69 -3.17 -8.04
C ASP A 133 12.55 -2.47 -7.29
N ILE A 134 12.06 -3.10 -6.22
CA ILE A 134 10.97 -2.63 -5.37
C ILE A 134 11.54 -2.37 -3.98
N CYS A 135 11.41 -1.13 -3.51
CA CYS A 135 11.86 -0.71 -2.19
C CYS A 135 10.66 -0.33 -1.31
N LEU A 136 10.47 -1.05 -0.22
CA LEU A 136 9.45 -0.75 0.78
C LEU A 136 10.01 0.22 1.83
N PHE A 137 9.23 1.23 2.20
CA PHE A 137 9.54 2.18 3.28
C PHE A 137 8.34 2.31 4.22
N GLY A 138 8.54 2.48 5.53
CA GLY A 138 7.43 2.56 6.48
C GLY A 138 6.60 1.27 6.54
N CYS A 139 7.25 0.13 6.33
CA CYS A 139 6.67 -1.21 6.25
C CYS A 139 7.24 -2.08 7.38
N ASP A 140 7.06 -1.62 8.62
CA ASP A 140 7.62 -2.26 9.82
C ASP A 140 7.08 -3.67 10.07
N PHE A 141 5.88 -3.98 9.54
CA PHE A 141 5.10 -5.18 9.84
C PHE A 141 4.83 -5.43 11.34
N ASP A 142 5.13 -4.47 12.21
CA ASP A 142 4.89 -4.54 13.65
C ASP A 142 4.21 -3.25 14.14
N TYR A 143 3.02 -3.39 14.73
CA TYR A 143 2.28 -2.27 15.33
C TYR A 143 2.74 -1.88 16.74
N ARG A 144 3.67 -2.65 17.33
CA ARG A 144 4.26 -2.44 18.67
C ARG A 144 3.24 -2.38 19.80
N LEU A 145 2.18 -3.19 19.71
CA LEU A 145 1.15 -3.29 20.76
C LEU A 145 1.63 -4.20 21.90
N ASN A 146 1.98 -3.62 23.06
CA ASN A 146 2.44 -4.37 24.23
C ASN A 146 1.29 -4.69 25.20
N LYS A 147 0.23 -3.87 25.22
CA LYS A 147 -0.95 -4.00 26.09
C LYS A 147 -2.25 -3.77 25.30
N PRO A 148 -3.40 -4.29 25.76
CA PRO A 148 -4.69 -4.10 25.07
C PRO A 148 -5.13 -2.64 24.90
N SER A 149 -4.66 -1.74 25.76
CA SER A 149 -4.91 -0.30 25.67
C SER A 149 -4.01 0.43 24.67
N ASP A 150 -2.96 -0.23 24.19
CA ASP A 150 -2.01 0.39 23.28
C ASP A 150 -2.69 0.61 21.92
N LYS A 151 -2.41 1.77 21.32
CA LYS A 151 -2.88 2.09 19.99
C LYS A 151 -1.80 1.72 18.97
N PRO A 152 -2.16 1.26 17.75
CA PRO A 152 -1.15 0.99 16.74
C PRO A 152 -0.30 2.22 16.44
N HIS A 153 0.99 2.00 16.26
CA HIS A 153 1.93 3.07 15.90
C HIS A 153 1.96 3.25 14.39
N TYR A 154 1.62 4.45 13.95
CA TYR A 154 1.69 4.87 12.55
C TYR A 154 2.62 6.07 12.42
N PHE A 155 3.10 6.28 11.20
CA PHE A 155 3.78 7.50 10.80
C PHE A 155 2.97 8.74 11.22
N ASN A 156 3.66 9.80 11.64
CA ASN A 156 3.09 11.10 12.00
C ASN A 156 1.91 11.07 13.01
N ASN A 157 1.83 10.04 13.87
CA ASN A 157 0.80 9.91 14.90
C ASN A 157 -0.64 10.15 14.39
N TYR A 158 -1.05 9.51 13.27
CA TYR A 158 -2.40 9.59 12.67
C TYR A 158 -3.59 9.18 13.58
N LYS A 159 -3.41 9.13 14.91
CA LYS A 159 -4.38 8.80 15.97
C LYS A 159 -5.67 9.64 15.92
N GLU A 160 -5.68 10.76 15.21
CA GLU A 160 -6.80 11.73 15.18
C GLU A 160 -7.66 11.66 13.91
N ARG A 161 -7.31 10.87 12.88
CA ARG A 161 -7.98 10.89 11.55
C ARG A 161 -9.00 9.78 11.29
N GLY A 162 -9.81 9.44 12.30
CA GLY A 162 -11.13 8.80 12.14
C GLY A 162 -11.22 7.31 11.75
N ALA A 163 -10.28 6.75 10.98
CA ALA A 163 -10.28 5.33 10.65
C ALA A 163 -9.27 4.61 11.55
N LEU A 164 -9.65 4.03 12.69
CA LEU A 164 -8.70 3.23 13.49
C LEU A 164 -8.62 1.79 12.97
N PHE A 165 -7.42 1.20 13.02
CA PHE A 165 -7.27 -0.25 12.94
C PHE A 165 -7.35 -0.79 14.34
N GLU A 166 -8.46 -1.43 14.65
CA GLU A 166 -8.64 -2.11 15.91
C GLU A 166 -7.97 -3.47 15.81
N HIS A 167 -6.77 -3.55 16.39
CA HIS A 167 -6.15 -4.81 16.72
C HIS A 167 -6.17 -5.00 18.22
N SER A 168 -6.65 -6.15 18.68
CA SER A 168 -6.16 -6.69 19.94
C SER A 168 -4.66 -7.00 19.82
N VAL A 169 -3.94 -7.06 20.95
CA VAL A 169 -2.53 -7.48 20.98
C VAL A 169 -2.33 -8.80 20.22
N SER A 170 -3.21 -9.80 20.43
CA SER A 170 -3.12 -11.10 19.75
C SER A 170 -3.33 -10.99 18.24
N SER A 171 -4.31 -10.22 17.79
CA SER A 171 -4.56 -10.03 16.35
C SER A 171 -3.43 -9.25 15.66
N SER A 172 -2.80 -8.30 16.35
CA SER A 172 -1.63 -7.57 15.86
C SER A 172 -0.42 -8.48 15.70
N ILE A 173 -0.13 -9.33 16.69
CA ILE A 173 0.98 -10.29 16.61
C ILE A 173 0.73 -11.27 15.45
N ASN A 174 -0.48 -11.79 15.32
CA ASN A 174 -0.82 -12.70 14.23
C ASN A 174 -0.66 -12.02 12.86
N TRP A 175 -1.20 -10.80 12.71
CA TRP A 175 -1.06 -10.03 11.46
C TRP A 175 0.41 -9.72 11.13
N SER A 176 1.23 -9.38 12.13
CA SER A 176 2.67 -9.15 12.00
C SER A 176 3.37 -10.40 11.48
N ASN A 177 3.18 -11.54 12.15
CA ASN A 177 3.81 -12.80 11.76
C ASN A 177 3.39 -13.24 10.35
N GLN A 178 2.10 -13.11 10.02
CA GLN A 178 1.60 -13.40 8.67
C GLN A 178 2.20 -12.46 7.63
N SER A 179 2.32 -11.16 7.92
CA SER A 179 2.93 -10.19 7.00
C SER A 179 4.41 -10.44 6.77
N GLN A 180 5.18 -10.78 7.83
CA GLN A 180 6.60 -11.12 7.71
C GLN A 180 6.82 -12.39 6.89
N LEU A 181 6.06 -13.45 7.16
CA LEU A 181 6.12 -14.69 6.39
C LEU A 181 5.76 -14.45 4.92
N LYS A 182 4.67 -13.71 4.68
CA LYS A 182 4.24 -13.32 3.34
C LYS A 182 5.31 -12.52 2.61
N PHE A 183 5.92 -11.52 3.26
CA PHE A 183 7.03 -10.75 2.69
C PHE A 183 8.21 -11.64 2.29
N SER A 184 8.63 -12.58 3.15
CA SER A 184 9.71 -13.51 2.82
C SER A 184 9.39 -14.33 1.57
N ASN A 185 8.19 -14.93 1.52
CA ASN A 185 7.77 -15.76 0.39
C ASN A 185 7.68 -14.96 -0.91
N MET A 186 7.11 -13.74 -0.84
CA MET A 186 7.03 -12.84 -1.99
C MET A 186 8.41 -12.41 -2.47
N ARG A 187 9.34 -12.09 -1.56
CA ARG A 187 10.71 -11.74 -1.90
C ARG A 187 11.41 -12.87 -2.64
N ASP A 188 11.28 -14.10 -2.15
CA ASP A 188 11.93 -15.26 -2.73
C ASP A 188 11.33 -15.58 -4.12
N PHE A 189 9.99 -15.51 -4.25
CA PHE A 189 9.30 -15.63 -5.55
C PHE A 189 9.76 -14.59 -6.58
N LEU A 190 9.89 -13.33 -6.17
CA LEU A 190 10.30 -12.23 -7.05
C LEU A 190 11.77 -12.35 -7.46
N PHE A 191 12.62 -12.82 -6.54
CA PHE A 191 14.03 -13.03 -6.81
C PHE A 191 14.25 -14.03 -7.95
N THR A 192 13.50 -15.14 -7.99
CA THR A 192 13.60 -16.11 -9.10
C THR A 192 13.12 -15.56 -10.45
N ARG A 193 12.51 -14.37 -10.46
CA ARG A 193 12.01 -13.65 -11.64
C ARG A 193 12.81 -12.38 -11.93
N ASN A 194 13.99 -12.25 -11.32
CA ASN A 194 14.89 -11.09 -11.45
C ASN A 194 14.26 -9.76 -11.00
N VAL A 195 13.34 -9.82 -10.04
CA VAL A 195 12.80 -8.63 -9.36
C VAL A 195 13.35 -8.59 -7.94
N LYS A 196 14.07 -7.53 -7.60
CA LYS A 196 14.57 -7.31 -6.25
C LYS A 196 13.47 -6.71 -5.39
N LEU A 197 13.24 -7.26 -4.19
CA LEU A 197 12.35 -6.70 -3.19
C LEU A 197 13.13 -6.44 -1.90
N THR A 198 13.20 -5.17 -1.48
CA THR A 198 13.94 -4.72 -0.29
C THR A 198 12.99 -4.03 0.69
N ASN A 199 13.10 -4.34 1.98
CA ASN A 199 12.43 -3.55 3.02
C ASN A 199 13.46 -2.64 3.71
N ASN A 200 13.24 -1.32 3.67
CA ASN A 200 14.11 -0.29 4.25
C ASN A 200 13.49 0.30 5.53
N SER A 201 12.74 -0.51 6.28
CA SER A 201 12.02 -0.15 7.50
C SER A 201 12.74 -0.66 8.74
#